data_AF-A0A2D6X1X0-F1
#
_entry.id   AF-A0A2D6X1X0-F1
#
_cell.length_a   1.000
_cell.length_b   1.000
_cell.length_c   1.000
_cell.angle_alpha   90.00
_cell.angle_beta   90.00
_cell.angle_gamma   90.00
#
_symmetry.space_group_name_H-M   'P 1'
#
loop_
_entity.id
_entity.type
_entity.pdbx_description
1 polymer ?
#
loop_
_entity_poly.entity_id
_entity_poly.type
_entity_poly.pdbx_seq_one_letter_code
_entity_poly.pdbx_strand_id
1 'polypeptide(L)'
;MWYVLAAVFGVLYATLLEWLLHKYILHGLGKNKKSYWAFHWHSHHKTCRKNKNSDINYKFPGAPPVKKEIISLLLLTIIHIPLWYVSKIFYLTLVLCAIRYFYMHRKSHLNIEWGRKKMPWHHDHHMGTNQDTNWGVTTDLMDLLMNTRVYYLPRRKD
;
A
#
# COMPACT_ATOMS: atom_id res chain seq x y z
N MET A 1 -27.73 10.44 3.17
CA MET A 1 -26.64 11.26 3.75
C MET A 1 -25.65 10.42 4.57
N TRP A 2 -26.11 9.68 5.59
CA TRP A 2 -25.20 8.95 6.49
C TRP A 2 -24.36 7.85 5.81
N TYR A 3 -24.92 7.16 4.80
CA TYR A 3 -24.17 6.14 4.03
C TYR A 3 -22.96 6.73 3.30
N VAL A 4 -23.09 7.94 2.75
CA VAL A 4 -22.00 8.64 2.07
C VAL A 4 -20.92 9.02 3.07
N LEU A 5 -21.30 9.55 4.23
CA LEU A 5 -20.35 9.86 5.31
C LEU A 5 -19.63 8.60 5.81
N ALA A 6 -20.34 7.49 5.98
CA ALA A 6 -19.74 6.21 6.37
C ALA A 6 -18.72 5.72 5.32
N ALA A 7 -19.01 5.87 4.04
CA ALA A 7 -18.06 5.52 2.98
C ALA A 7 -16.84 6.46 2.99
N VAL A 8 -17.03 7.78 3.12
CA VAL A 8 -15.92 8.74 3.20
C VAL A 8 -15.01 8.43 4.40
N PHE A 9 -15.58 8.20 5.58
CA PHE A 9 -14.80 7.80 6.75
C PHE A 9 -14.11 6.45 6.57
N GLY A 10 -14.75 5.50 5.89
CA GLY A 10 -14.13 4.22 5.54
C GLY A 10 -12.87 4.39 4.69
N VAL A 11 -12.93 5.26 3.67
CA VAL A 11 -11.75 5.57 2.84
C VAL A 11 -10.67 6.25 3.66
N LEU A 12 -11.01 7.28 4.45
CA LEU A 12 -10.03 8.00 5.28
C LEU A 12 -9.35 7.06 6.29
N TYR A 13 -10.13 6.19 6.94
CA TYR A 13 -9.61 5.17 7.85
C TYR A 13 -8.69 4.19 7.12
N ALA A 14 -9.09 3.67 5.95
CA ALA A 14 -8.27 2.74 5.18
C ALA A 14 -6.94 3.37 4.74
N THR A 15 -6.95 4.64 4.32
CA THR A 15 -5.72 5.36 3.95
C THR A 15 -4.80 5.59 5.16
N LEU A 16 -5.35 5.93 6.34
CA LEU A 16 -4.56 6.02 7.57
C LEU A 16 -3.96 4.67 7.96
N LEU A 17 -4.77 3.61 7.89
CA LEU A 17 -4.35 2.26 8.21
C LEU A 17 -3.25 1.76 7.26
N GLU A 18 -3.39 2.02 5.96
CA GLU A 18 -2.37 1.76 4.94
C GLU A 18 -1.02 2.38 5.35
N TRP A 19 -1.02 3.68 5.69
CA TRP A 19 0.18 4.41 6.12
C TRP A 19 0.79 3.81 7.39
N LEU A 20 -0.02 3.52 8.41
CA LEU A 20 0.43 2.94 9.69
C LEU A 20 1.05 1.55 9.51
N LEU A 21 0.36 0.66 8.79
CA LEU A 21 0.82 -0.69 8.54
C LEU A 21 2.09 -0.69 7.69
N HIS A 22 2.17 0.16 6.67
CA HIS A 22 3.35 0.24 5.82
C HIS A 22 4.58 0.69 6.61
N LYS A 23 4.43 1.76 7.41
CA LYS A 23 5.52 2.30 8.22
C LYS A 23 5.95 1.36 9.34
N TYR A 24 5.03 0.95 10.21
CA TYR A 24 5.39 0.28 11.47
C TYR A 24 5.46 -1.24 11.34
N ILE A 25 4.66 -1.85 10.45
CA ILE A 25 4.65 -3.30 10.28
C ILE A 25 5.56 -3.70 9.12
N LEU A 26 5.28 -3.22 7.91
CA LEU A 26 5.98 -3.66 6.71
C LEU A 26 7.44 -3.18 6.67
N HIS A 27 7.72 -1.94 7.07
CA HIS A 27 9.11 -1.46 7.24
C HIS A 27 9.64 -1.72 8.64
N GLY A 28 8.93 -1.30 9.68
CA GLY A 28 9.37 -1.44 11.06
C GLY A 28 9.74 -2.87 11.42
N LEU A 29 8.79 -3.82 11.28
CA LEU A 29 9.05 -5.23 11.54
C LEU A 29 9.69 -5.95 10.34
N GLY A 30 9.38 -5.55 9.10
CA GLY A 30 9.85 -6.26 7.90
C GLY A 30 11.33 -6.09 7.57
N LYS A 31 12.02 -5.09 8.14
CA LYS A 31 13.48 -5.00 8.04
C LYS A 31 14.21 -6.11 8.79
N ASN A 32 13.58 -6.72 9.80
CA ASN A 32 14.12 -7.91 10.45
C ASN A 32 13.85 -9.16 9.59
N LYS A 33 14.91 -9.83 9.11
CA LYS A 33 14.81 -11.03 8.25
C LYS A 33 14.05 -12.21 8.87
N LYS A 34 13.99 -12.28 10.20
CA LYS A 34 13.25 -13.34 10.93
C LYS A 34 11.76 -13.04 11.07
N SER A 35 11.33 -11.82 10.75
CA SER A 35 9.93 -11.39 10.85
C SER A 35 9.07 -12.03 9.76
N TYR A 36 7.80 -12.30 10.08
CA TYR A 36 6.80 -12.72 9.08
C TYR A 36 6.72 -11.73 7.92
N TRP A 37 6.85 -10.43 8.24
CA TRP A 37 6.77 -9.27 7.36
C TRP A 37 8.03 -9.04 6.51
N ALA A 38 9.07 -9.86 6.69
CA ALA A 38 10.35 -9.71 6.00
C ALA A 38 10.24 -9.74 4.46
N PHE A 39 9.17 -10.31 3.92
CA PHE A 39 8.91 -10.38 2.49
C PHE A 39 8.80 -9.00 1.85
N HIS A 40 8.29 -8.00 2.58
CA HIS A 40 8.09 -6.67 2.04
C HIS A 40 9.44 -5.98 1.77
N TRP A 41 10.33 -5.94 2.76
CA TRP A 41 11.65 -5.31 2.59
C TRP A 41 12.66 -6.17 1.80
N HIS A 42 12.82 -7.45 2.19
CA HIS A 42 13.91 -8.29 1.67
C HIS A 42 13.58 -8.97 0.34
N SER A 43 12.30 -9.02 -0.05
CA SER A 43 11.88 -9.55 -1.35
C SER A 43 11.33 -8.45 -2.26
N HIS A 44 10.23 -7.80 -1.86
CA HIS A 44 9.52 -6.86 -2.73
C HIS A 44 10.34 -5.58 -3.01
N HIS A 45 10.78 -4.85 -1.97
CA HIS A 45 11.64 -3.67 -2.15
C HIS A 45 12.95 -4.00 -2.87
N LYS A 46 13.61 -5.08 -2.44
CA LYS A 46 14.86 -5.54 -3.07
C LYS A 46 14.67 -5.81 -4.57
N THR A 47 13.56 -6.43 -4.96
CA THR A 47 13.26 -6.73 -6.37
C THR A 47 12.96 -5.44 -7.14
N CYS A 48 12.10 -4.57 -6.60
CA CYS A 48 11.79 -3.27 -7.20
C CYS A 48 13.05 -2.47 -7.48
N ARG A 49 13.92 -2.30 -6.48
CA ARG A 49 15.15 -1.50 -6.63
C ARG A 49 16.12 -2.08 -7.66
N LYS A 50 16.24 -3.40 -7.74
CA LYS A 50 17.11 -4.06 -8.74
C LYS A 50 16.56 -3.94 -10.16
N ASN A 51 15.24 -3.79 -10.31
CA ASN A 51 14.57 -3.90 -11.60
C ASN A 51 13.80 -2.62 -11.97
N LYS A 52 14.33 -1.43 -11.63
CA LYS A 52 13.75 -0.14 -12.01
C LYS A 52 12.27 0.01 -11.59
N ASN A 53 11.96 -0.40 -10.36
CA ASN A 53 10.64 -0.47 -9.75
C ASN A 53 9.71 -1.60 -10.24
N SER A 54 10.21 -2.53 -11.07
CA SER A 54 9.49 -3.73 -11.47
C SER A 54 9.53 -4.80 -10.38
N ASP A 55 8.42 -5.51 -10.17
CA ASP A 55 8.40 -6.74 -9.39
C ASP A 55 7.67 -7.85 -10.15
N ILE A 56 8.46 -8.80 -10.65
CA ILE A 56 7.99 -9.92 -11.46
C ILE A 56 7.08 -10.88 -10.68
N ASN A 57 7.20 -10.92 -9.34
CA ASN A 57 6.40 -11.82 -8.51
C ASN A 57 4.91 -11.53 -8.67
N TYR A 58 4.54 -10.28 -8.93
CA TYR A 58 3.15 -9.87 -9.19
C TYR A 58 2.52 -10.50 -10.44
N LYS A 59 3.30 -11.11 -11.35
CA LYS A 59 2.73 -11.85 -12.48
C LYS A 59 1.96 -13.10 -12.01
N PHE A 60 2.31 -13.67 -10.86
CA PHE A 60 1.68 -14.88 -10.34
C PHE A 60 1.23 -14.67 -8.88
N PRO A 61 -0.09 -14.69 -8.59
CA PRO A 61 -0.61 -14.49 -7.23
C PRO A 61 -0.09 -15.49 -6.19
N GLY A 62 0.33 -16.69 -6.62
CA GLY A 62 0.90 -17.71 -5.73
C GLY A 62 2.37 -17.48 -5.36
N ALA A 63 3.05 -16.49 -5.96
CA ALA A 63 4.44 -16.17 -5.60
C ALA A 63 4.53 -15.84 -4.10
N PRO A 64 5.50 -16.37 -3.33
CA PRO A 64 5.52 -16.24 -1.87
C PRO A 64 5.30 -14.83 -1.29
N PRO A 65 5.96 -13.75 -1.79
CA PRO A 65 5.71 -12.40 -1.26
C PRO A 65 4.28 -11.90 -1.56
N VAL A 66 3.77 -12.18 -2.76
CA VAL A 66 2.42 -11.76 -3.19
C VAL A 66 1.35 -12.54 -2.42
N LYS A 67 1.56 -13.84 -2.21
CA LYS A 67 0.66 -14.68 -1.40
C LYS A 67 0.55 -14.16 0.03
N LYS A 68 1.68 -13.76 0.64
CA LYS A 68 1.68 -13.17 2.00
C LYS A 68 0.93 -11.84 2.05
N GLU A 69 1.09 -10.99 1.04
CA GLU A 69 0.32 -9.74 0.93
C GLU A 69 -1.18 -10.03 0.84
N ILE A 70 -1.62 -10.93 -0.05
CA ILE A 70 -3.03 -11.33 -0.20
C ILE A 70 -3.58 -11.88 1.11
N ILE A 71 -2.87 -12.80 1.77
CA ILE A 71 -3.28 -13.37 3.07
C ILE A 71 -3.40 -12.26 4.11
N SER A 72 -2.45 -11.33 4.17
CA SER A 72 -2.47 -10.23 5.14
C SER A 72 -3.64 -9.29 4.92
N LEU A 73 -3.98 -8.97 3.67
CA LEU A 73 -5.16 -8.18 3.32
C LEU A 73 -6.47 -8.91 3.68
N LEU A 74 -6.55 -10.22 3.40
CA LEU A 74 -7.70 -11.03 3.79
C LEU A 74 -7.87 -11.06 5.31
N LEU A 75 -6.80 -11.30 6.07
CA LEU A 75 -6.81 -11.24 7.53
C LEU A 75 -7.26 -9.86 8.03
N LEU A 76 -6.80 -8.79 7.38
CA LEU A 76 -7.22 -7.43 7.73
C LEU A 76 -8.73 -7.26 7.54
N THR A 77 -9.30 -7.74 6.42
CA THR A 77 -10.77 -7.70 6.23
C THR A 77 -11.51 -8.54 7.27
N ILE A 78 -10.99 -9.73 7.62
CA ILE A 78 -11.61 -10.62 8.61
C ILE A 78 -11.63 -9.99 10.01
N ILE A 79 -10.52 -9.39 10.44
CA ILE A 79 -10.42 -8.73 11.75
C ILE A 79 -11.42 -7.55 11.85
N HIS A 80 -11.77 -6.93 10.73
CA HIS A 80 -12.74 -5.83 10.69
C HIS A 80 -14.21 -6.30 10.56
N ILE A 81 -14.51 -7.61 10.47
CA ILE A 81 -15.89 -8.13 10.38
C ILE A 81 -16.83 -7.59 11.46
N PRO A 82 -16.44 -7.41 12.74
CA PRO A 82 -17.33 -6.84 13.74
C PRO A 82 -17.92 -5.47 13.36
N LEU A 83 -17.23 -4.68 12.52
CA LEU A 83 -17.74 -3.41 12.02
C LEU A 83 -18.97 -3.55 11.10
N TRP A 84 -19.24 -4.75 10.56
CA TRP A 84 -20.48 -5.03 9.83
C TRP A 84 -21.73 -4.73 10.67
N TYR A 85 -21.66 -5.02 11.97
CA TYR A 85 -22.77 -4.80 12.90
C TYR A 85 -22.91 -3.33 13.33
N VAL A 86 -21.89 -2.50 13.11
CA VAL A 86 -21.92 -1.06 13.37
C VAL A 86 -22.33 -0.29 12.11
N SER A 87 -21.67 -0.57 10.98
CA SER A 87 -21.96 0.04 9.68
C SER A 87 -21.51 -0.87 8.53
N LYS A 88 -22.48 -1.47 7.86
CA LYS A 88 -22.25 -2.30 6.66
C LYS A 88 -21.51 -1.53 5.56
N ILE A 89 -21.89 -0.26 5.34
CA ILE A 89 -21.25 0.57 4.32
C ILE A 89 -19.79 0.85 4.67
N PHE A 90 -19.48 1.13 5.95
CA PHE A 90 -18.10 1.34 6.37
C PHE A 90 -17.27 0.08 6.14
N TYR A 91 -17.74 -1.09 6.61
CA TYR A 91 -17.04 -2.36 6.40
C TYR A 91 -16.84 -2.70 4.91
N LEU A 92 -17.90 -2.61 4.10
CA LEU A 92 -17.79 -2.86 2.65
C LEU A 92 -16.81 -1.89 1.98
N THR A 93 -16.76 -0.63 2.44
CA THR A 93 -15.77 0.32 1.97
C THR A 93 -14.34 -0.16 2.27
N LEU A 94 -14.08 -0.69 3.46
CA LEU A 94 -12.75 -1.23 3.80
C LEU A 94 -12.36 -2.41 2.90
N VAL A 95 -13.30 -3.32 2.62
CA VAL A 95 -13.08 -4.45 1.70
C VAL A 95 -12.73 -3.94 0.30
N LEU A 96 -13.48 -2.95 -0.21
CA LEU A 96 -13.19 -2.34 -1.50
C LEU A 96 -11.84 -1.62 -1.51
N CYS A 97 -11.46 -0.94 -0.43
CA CYS A 97 -10.15 -0.33 -0.28
C CYS A 97 -9.02 -1.36 -0.28
N ALA A 98 -9.18 -2.51 0.38
CA ALA A 98 -8.19 -3.59 0.36
C ALA A 98 -8.01 -4.19 -1.05
N ILE A 99 -9.10 -4.41 -1.78
CA ILE A 99 -9.07 -4.86 -3.18
C ILE A 99 -8.37 -3.82 -4.06
N ARG A 100 -8.75 -2.54 -3.92
CA ARG A 100 -8.15 -1.42 -4.66
C ARG A 100 -6.65 -1.30 -4.37
N TYR A 101 -6.24 -1.43 -3.10
CA TYR A 101 -4.84 -1.43 -2.68
C TYR A 101 -4.06 -2.48 -3.45
N PHE A 102 -4.49 -3.74 -3.39
CA PHE A 102 -3.78 -4.83 -4.08
C PHE A 102 -3.72 -4.61 -5.60
N TYR A 103 -4.83 -4.20 -6.21
CA TYR A 103 -4.88 -3.92 -7.64
C TYR A 103 -3.91 -2.81 -8.04
N MET A 104 -3.92 -1.67 -7.35
CA MET A 104 -3.09 -0.52 -7.67
C MET A 104 -1.62 -0.81 -7.42
N HIS A 105 -1.29 -1.45 -6.30
CA HIS A 105 0.06 -1.84 -5.94
C HIS A 105 0.64 -2.80 -6.98
N ARG A 106 -0.10 -3.88 -7.30
CA ARG A 106 0.28 -4.82 -8.35
C ARG A 106 0.48 -4.12 -9.69
N LYS A 107 -0.45 -3.25 -10.09
CA LYS A 107 -0.41 -2.56 -11.38
C LYS A 107 0.78 -1.60 -11.49
N SER A 108 1.13 -0.88 -10.42
CA SER A 108 2.26 0.05 -10.44
C SER A 108 3.60 -0.65 -10.65
N HIS A 109 3.73 -1.92 -10.24
CA HIS A 109 4.94 -2.71 -10.43
C HIS A 109 4.98 -3.52 -11.72
N LEU A 110 3.82 -3.88 -12.29
CA LEU A 110 3.75 -4.53 -13.59
C LEU A 110 3.76 -3.54 -14.77
N ASN A 111 3.24 -2.34 -14.56
CA ASN A 111 3.28 -1.23 -15.52
C ASN A 111 3.93 -0.01 -14.86
N ILE A 112 5.26 0.05 -14.96
CA ILE A 112 6.10 1.05 -14.29
C ILE A 112 5.80 2.46 -14.80
N GLU A 113 5.56 2.63 -16.11
CA GLU A 113 5.21 3.94 -16.67
C GLU A 113 3.90 4.48 -16.11
N TRP A 114 2.90 3.60 -16.01
CA TRP A 114 1.64 3.93 -15.35
C TRP A 114 1.85 4.26 -13.87
N GLY A 115 2.63 3.44 -13.15
CA GLY A 115 2.95 3.66 -11.74
C GLY A 115 3.64 5.01 -11.51
N ARG A 116 4.67 5.33 -12.31
CA ARG A 116 5.36 6.63 -12.26
C ARG A 116 4.44 7.81 -12.53
N LYS A 117 3.49 7.67 -13.46
CA LYS A 117 2.58 8.77 -13.84
C LYS A 117 1.42 8.95 -12.86
N LYS A 118 0.84 7.86 -12.36
CA LYS A 118 -0.40 7.89 -11.57
C LYS A 118 -0.18 7.71 -10.07
N MET A 119 0.95 7.15 -9.67
CA MET A 119 1.33 6.91 -8.27
C MET A 119 2.82 7.29 -8.06
N PRO A 120 3.24 8.52 -8.42
CA PRO A 120 4.64 8.92 -8.34
C PRO A 120 5.21 8.81 -6.93
N TRP A 121 4.38 9.00 -5.89
CA TRP A 121 4.76 8.83 -4.49
C TRP A 121 5.17 7.39 -4.16
N HIS A 122 4.48 6.39 -4.70
CA HIS A 122 4.81 4.98 -4.49
C HIS A 122 6.08 4.57 -5.26
N HIS A 123 6.29 5.16 -6.44
CA HIS A 123 7.56 5.01 -7.12
C HIS A 123 8.70 5.67 -6.33
N ASP A 124 8.49 6.89 -5.83
CA ASP A 124 9.43 7.63 -4.98
C ASP A 124 9.79 6.83 -3.72
N HIS A 125 8.81 6.15 -3.11
CA HIS A 125 9.01 5.27 -1.96
C HIS A 125 10.05 4.16 -2.22
N HIS A 126 9.94 3.45 -3.34
CA HIS A 126 10.89 2.37 -3.66
C HIS A 126 12.22 2.86 -4.20
N MET A 127 12.19 3.89 -5.06
CA MET A 127 13.34 4.29 -5.86
C MET A 127 14.11 5.48 -5.28
N GLY A 128 13.53 6.16 -4.29
CA GLY A 128 14.19 7.22 -3.54
C GLY A 128 15.40 6.73 -2.75
N THR A 129 16.30 7.66 -2.43
CA THR A 129 17.49 7.35 -1.60
C THR A 129 17.08 6.98 -0.17
N ASN A 130 16.05 7.63 0.38
CA ASN A 130 15.41 7.27 1.63
C ASN A 130 14.07 6.56 1.39
N GLN A 131 14.05 5.24 1.64
CA GLN A 131 12.85 4.42 1.53
C GLN A 131 11.94 4.46 2.77
N ASP A 132 12.36 5.13 3.85
CA ASP A 132 11.53 5.33 5.06
C ASP A 132 10.70 6.62 4.99
N THR A 133 10.13 6.87 3.82
CA THR A 133 9.28 8.01 3.47
C THR A 133 8.24 7.56 2.45
N ASN A 134 7.21 8.37 2.18
CA ASN A 134 6.19 8.07 1.17
C ASN A 134 5.44 6.73 1.43
N TRP A 135 4.88 6.58 2.62
CA TRP A 135 4.25 5.33 3.09
C TRP A 135 2.89 5.04 2.44
N GLY A 136 2.23 6.04 1.88
CA GLY A 136 1.03 5.82 1.10
C GLY A 136 1.36 5.05 -0.17
N VAL A 137 0.67 3.95 -0.41
CA VAL A 137 0.69 3.22 -1.68
C VAL A 137 -0.37 3.80 -2.59
N THR A 138 -1.62 3.87 -2.16
CA THR A 138 -2.75 4.21 -3.04
C THR A 138 -3.02 5.70 -3.19
N THR A 139 -2.49 6.52 -2.28
CA THR A 139 -2.52 7.98 -2.26
C THR A 139 -1.45 8.49 -1.30
N ASP A 140 -0.89 9.68 -1.53
CA ASP A 140 0.07 10.31 -0.63
C ASP A 140 -0.57 11.23 0.42
N LEU A 141 -1.90 11.20 0.59
CA LEU A 141 -2.63 12.04 1.53
C LEU A 141 -2.02 12.00 2.94
N MET A 142 -1.80 10.80 3.51
CA MET A 142 -1.27 10.68 4.86
C MET A 142 0.21 11.06 4.94
N ASP A 143 0.96 10.92 3.84
CA ASP A 143 2.33 11.44 3.80
C ASP A 143 2.39 12.95 3.81
N LEU A 144 1.45 13.62 3.16
CA LEU A 144 1.32 15.08 3.22
C LEU A 144 0.90 15.52 4.62
N LEU A 145 -0.09 14.87 5.22
CA LEU A 145 -0.59 15.20 6.57
C LEU A 145 0.46 14.95 7.67
N MET A 146 1.22 13.86 7.56
CA MET A 146 2.23 13.46 8.55
C MET A 146 3.64 14.00 8.21
N ASN A 147 3.75 14.83 7.19
CA ASN A 147 5.02 15.39 6.69
C ASN A 147 6.10 14.31 6.40
N THR A 148 5.68 13.20 5.79
CA THR A 148 6.57 12.10 5.33
C THR A 148 6.66 12.01 3.80
N ARG A 149 6.11 12.98 3.06
CA ARG A 149 6.23 13.05 1.61
C ARG A 149 7.58 13.62 1.18
N VAL A 150 8.35 12.87 0.40
CA VAL A 150 9.62 13.29 -0.22
C VAL A 150 9.62 13.02 -1.72
N TYR A 151 9.81 14.06 -2.52
CA TYR A 151 9.78 14.00 -3.98
C TYR A 151 11.14 13.63 -4.57
N TYR A 152 11.19 12.57 -5.39
CA TYR A 152 12.39 12.20 -6.14
C TYR A 152 12.18 12.31 -7.65
N LEU A 153 10.98 11.99 -8.13
CA LEU A 153 10.60 12.23 -9.51
C LEU A 153 10.34 13.72 -9.78
N PRO A 154 10.77 14.25 -10.95
CA PRO A 154 10.32 15.56 -11.40
C PRO A 154 8.80 15.57 -11.52
N ARG A 155 8.14 16.50 -10.84
CA ARG A 155 6.70 16.72 -10.98
C ARG A 155 6.50 17.46 -12.30
N ARG A 156 5.72 16.89 -13.23
CA ARG A 156 5.25 17.68 -14.37
C ARG A 156 4.43 18.83 -13.80
N LYS A 157 4.79 20.06 -14.16
CA LYS A 157 3.86 21.18 -14.14
C LYS A 157 2.99 20.97 -15.36
N ASP A 158 1.84 20.34 -15.15
CA ASP A 158 0.74 20.36 -16.10
C ASP A 158 0.26 21.80 -16.32
#